data_AF-A0A5E4JBV3-F1
#
_entry.id   AF-A0A5E4JBV3-F1
#
_cell.length_a   1.000
_cell.length_b   1.000
_cell.length_c   1.000
_cell.angle_alpha   90.00
_cell.angle_beta   90.00
_cell.angle_gamma   90.00
#
_symmetry.space_group_name_H-M   'P 1'
#
loop_
_entity.id
_entity.type
_entity.pdbx_description
1 polymer ?
#
loop_
_entity_poly.entity_id
_entity_poly.type
_entity_poly.pdbx_seq_one_letter_code
_entity_poly.pdbx_strand_id
1 'polypeptide(L)'
;MVKSKTVDKKINASRKVMRKELKRVKKKSVAQGSEIAKLRIEVEKLKKKKAKSGHISEYNFFIKKQILSGLTFTQAAKQWGKYKALQNKNKRRPSAYNQFIGSQMRLGKTFLQAVALWKLAKAGKLGKKGSTKTITKTVVRRITSKPKIKYRTRTKTKTVVRRIKSKPKIKYRTRTQTKYKTKYRTKTKTVVKRIKSKPAPLQRTRRVTRITRPGFDVSEFKRTIESSSISKSDLRNAMNPDDEEIAFKMVETYFKEIARLGFKRQLTLDEIINAYFYALARVKRKGIEEVEVMQAVKEAERK
;
A
#
# COMPACT_ATOMS: atom_id res chain seq x y z
N MET A 1 -52.05 27.19 70.93
CA MET A 1 -51.83 26.33 69.74
C MET A 1 -51.19 25.01 70.17
N VAL A 2 -52.00 23.98 70.44
CA VAL A 2 -51.49 22.65 70.83
C VAL A 2 -51.13 21.88 69.57
N LYS A 3 -49.85 21.87 69.19
CA LYS A 3 -49.36 21.00 68.11
C LYS A 3 -49.54 19.54 68.58
N SER A 4 -50.42 18.80 67.93
CA SER A 4 -50.74 17.43 68.32
C SER A 4 -49.53 16.53 68.06
N LYS A 5 -48.93 15.96 69.11
CA LYS A 5 -47.79 15.02 69.06
C LYS A 5 -47.98 13.85 68.07
N THR A 6 -49.23 13.52 67.74
CA THR A 6 -49.62 12.52 66.75
C THR A 6 -49.27 12.89 65.31
N VAL A 7 -49.37 14.17 64.94
CA VAL A 7 -49.04 14.66 63.59
C VAL A 7 -47.53 14.59 63.36
N ASP A 8 -46.71 15.00 64.34
CA ASP A 8 -45.25 14.93 64.26
C ASP A 8 -44.75 13.47 64.14
N LYS A 9 -45.40 12.53 64.83
CA LYS A 9 -45.07 11.09 64.74
C LYS A 9 -45.36 10.53 63.34
N LYS A 10 -46.49 10.90 62.72
CA LYS A 10 -46.81 10.52 61.33
C LYS A 10 -45.83 11.13 60.33
N ILE A 11 -45.48 12.40 60.48
CA ILE A 11 -44.50 13.08 59.62
C ILE A 11 -43.12 12.40 59.69
N ASN A 12 -42.67 12.05 60.91
CA ASN A 12 -41.39 11.36 61.08
C ASN A 12 -41.38 9.93 60.52
N ALA A 13 -42.50 9.20 60.64
CA ALA A 13 -42.65 7.89 60.00
C ALA A 13 -42.57 8.00 58.47
N SER A 14 -43.30 8.95 57.86
CA SER A 14 -43.25 9.21 56.42
C SER A 14 -41.85 9.62 55.96
N ARG A 15 -41.16 10.49 56.69
CA ARG A 15 -39.76 10.86 56.41
C ARG A 15 -38.82 9.64 56.44
N LYS A 16 -39.03 8.70 57.38
CA LYS A 16 -38.23 7.47 57.49
C LYS A 16 -38.46 6.53 56.30
N VAL A 17 -39.70 6.40 55.84
CA VAL A 17 -40.05 5.63 54.62
C VAL A 17 -39.44 6.27 53.38
N MET A 18 -39.60 7.59 53.20
CA MET A 18 -39.01 8.32 52.08
C MET A 18 -37.47 8.21 52.06
N ARG A 19 -36.81 8.31 53.21
CA ARG A 19 -35.35 8.10 53.32
C ARG A 19 -34.93 6.68 52.92
N LYS A 20 -35.71 5.66 53.27
CA LYS A 20 -35.43 4.27 52.85
C LYS A 20 -35.58 4.10 51.34
N GLU A 21 -36.63 4.66 50.75
CA GLU A 21 -36.85 4.61 49.30
C GLU A 21 -35.77 5.38 48.54
N LEU A 22 -35.38 6.58 48.97
CA LEU A 22 -34.26 7.33 48.41
C LEU A 22 -32.95 6.52 48.42
N LYS A 23 -32.67 5.77 49.50
CA LYS A 23 -31.51 4.88 49.57
C LYS A 23 -31.60 3.72 48.58
N ARG A 24 -32.79 3.14 48.36
CA ARG A 24 -33.02 2.08 47.37
C ARG A 24 -32.85 2.60 45.95
N VAL A 25 -33.42 3.75 45.63
CA VAL A 25 -33.29 4.41 44.32
C VAL A 25 -31.82 4.74 44.04
N LYS A 26 -31.09 5.29 45.02
CA LYS A 26 -29.65 5.58 44.87
C LYS A 26 -28.81 4.31 44.66
N LYS A 27 -29.14 3.19 45.30
CA LYS A 27 -28.47 1.91 45.04
C LYS A 27 -28.74 1.41 43.62
N LYS A 28 -29.98 1.49 43.15
CA LYS A 28 -30.35 1.10 41.78
C LYS A 28 -29.67 1.97 40.71
N SER A 29 -29.59 3.29 40.92
CA SER A 29 -28.94 4.19 39.96
C SER A 29 -27.44 3.95 39.84
N VAL A 30 -26.77 3.63 40.95
CA VAL A 30 -25.35 3.25 40.95
C VAL A 30 -25.13 1.94 40.19
N ALA A 31 -26.00 0.94 40.37
CA ALA A 31 -25.94 -0.32 39.64
C ALA A 31 -26.10 -0.11 38.13
N GLN A 32 -27.12 0.65 37.70
CA GLN A 32 -27.36 1.00 36.31
C GLN A 32 -26.20 1.80 35.71
N GLY A 33 -25.62 2.74 36.46
CA GLY A 33 -24.44 3.50 36.03
C GLY A 33 -23.23 2.60 35.74
N SER A 34 -23.00 1.57 36.58
CA SER A 34 -21.92 0.59 36.37
C SER A 34 -22.15 -0.28 35.13
N GLU A 35 -23.40 -0.62 34.83
CA GLU A 35 -23.79 -1.42 33.67
C GLU A 35 -23.65 -0.62 32.37
N ILE A 36 -24.09 0.64 32.36
CA ILE A 36 -23.87 1.57 31.24
C ILE A 36 -22.38 1.75 30.97
N ALA A 37 -21.54 1.85 32.01
CA ALA A 37 -20.09 1.94 31.85
C ALA A 37 -19.49 0.68 31.20
N LYS A 38 -19.93 -0.52 31.63
CA LYS A 38 -19.53 -1.80 31.01
C LYS A 38 -19.93 -1.87 29.54
N LEU A 39 -21.18 -1.51 29.23
CA LEU A 39 -21.69 -1.50 27.86
C LEU A 39 -20.94 -0.50 26.98
N ARG A 40 -20.59 0.68 27.49
CA ARG A 40 -19.76 1.66 26.75
C ARG A 40 -18.38 1.10 26.41
N ILE A 41 -17.71 0.45 27.37
CA ILE A 41 -16.41 -0.20 27.15
C ILE A 41 -16.55 -1.32 26.12
N GLU A 42 -17.62 -2.10 26.16
CA GLU A 42 -17.85 -3.19 25.20
C GLU A 42 -18.12 -2.67 23.79
N VAL A 43 -18.94 -1.62 23.63
CA VAL A 43 -19.13 -0.94 22.34
C VAL A 43 -17.81 -0.38 21.82
N GLU A 44 -16.94 0.16 22.69
CA GLU A 44 -15.64 0.66 22.29
C GLU A 44 -14.70 -0.48 21.86
N LYS A 45 -14.71 -1.61 22.58
CA LYS A 45 -14.01 -2.84 22.18
C LYS A 45 -14.54 -3.36 20.84
N LEU A 46 -15.85 -3.33 20.61
CA LEU A 46 -16.47 -3.74 19.35
C LEU A 46 -16.15 -2.76 18.22
N LYS A 47 -16.04 -1.45 18.48
CA LYS A 47 -15.53 -0.47 17.52
C LYS A 47 -14.06 -0.70 17.17
N LYS A 48 -13.23 -1.09 18.15
CA LYS A 48 -11.82 -1.48 17.93
C LYS A 48 -11.69 -2.87 17.27
N LYS A 49 -12.66 -3.77 17.51
CA LYS A 49 -12.78 -5.09 16.88
C LYS A 49 -13.49 -5.05 15.53
N LYS A 50 -14.22 -3.97 15.17
CA LYS A 50 -14.69 -3.74 13.80
C LYS A 50 -13.46 -3.91 12.93
N ALA A 51 -13.52 -4.99 12.15
CA ALA A 51 -12.39 -5.74 11.64
C ALA A 51 -11.24 -4.82 11.26
N LYS A 52 -10.00 -5.20 11.61
CA LYS A 52 -8.78 -4.67 10.97
C LYS A 52 -9.15 -4.36 9.51
N SER A 53 -9.26 -3.09 9.18
CA SER A 53 -9.88 -2.59 7.95
C SER A 53 -9.08 -2.90 6.68
N GLY A 54 -8.24 -3.92 6.72
CA GLY A 54 -7.11 -4.09 5.84
C GLY A 54 -7.33 -4.98 4.63
N HIS A 55 -8.23 -5.97 4.66
CA HIS A 55 -8.41 -6.83 3.49
C HIS A 55 -9.86 -7.26 3.32
N ILE A 56 -10.60 -6.46 2.55
CA ILE A 56 -11.72 -6.99 1.76
C ILE A 56 -11.18 -8.24 1.07
N SER A 57 -11.88 -9.38 1.21
CA SER A 57 -11.46 -10.62 0.56
C SER A 57 -11.25 -10.37 -0.93
N GLU A 58 -10.23 -10.99 -1.53
CA GLU A 58 -9.97 -10.82 -2.98
C GLU A 58 -11.23 -11.06 -3.82
N TYR A 59 -12.05 -12.02 -3.38
CA TYR A 59 -13.36 -12.31 -3.96
C TYR A 59 -14.28 -11.09 -3.90
N ASN A 60 -14.51 -10.53 -2.71
CA ASN A 60 -15.40 -9.38 -2.54
C ASN A 60 -14.91 -8.15 -3.32
N PHE A 61 -13.59 -7.93 -3.39
CA PHE A 61 -13.02 -6.86 -4.20
C PHE A 61 -13.27 -7.10 -5.70
N PHE A 62 -13.05 -8.32 -6.18
CA PHE A 62 -13.29 -8.69 -7.57
C PHE A 62 -14.77 -8.54 -7.93
N ILE A 63 -15.68 -9.08 -7.11
CA ILE A 63 -17.12 -9.00 -7.36
C ILE A 63 -17.58 -7.54 -7.39
N LYS A 64 -17.16 -6.72 -6.42
CA LYS A 64 -17.48 -5.28 -6.44
C LYS A 64 -17.01 -4.61 -7.73
N LYS A 65 -15.81 -4.94 -8.20
CA LYS A 65 -15.27 -4.39 -9.45
C LYS A 65 -16.12 -4.80 -10.67
N GLN A 66 -16.60 -6.05 -10.73
CA GLN A 66 -17.43 -6.52 -11.84
C GLN A 66 -18.85 -5.93 -11.82
N ILE A 67 -19.41 -5.74 -10.63
CA ILE A 67 -20.71 -5.07 -10.47
C ILE A 67 -20.60 -3.61 -10.90
N LEU A 68 -19.50 -2.93 -10.52
CA LEU A 68 -19.22 -1.56 -10.98
C LEU A 68 -19.05 -1.45 -12.49
N SER A 69 -18.65 -2.52 -13.18
CA SER A 69 -18.63 -2.58 -14.64
C SER A 69 -19.97 -3.01 -15.27
N GLY A 70 -21.05 -3.09 -14.49
CA GLY A 70 -22.40 -3.40 -14.97
C GLY A 70 -22.74 -4.89 -15.09
N LEU A 71 -21.88 -5.80 -14.59
CA LEU A 71 -22.19 -7.23 -14.60
C LEU A 71 -23.07 -7.60 -13.41
N THR A 72 -23.99 -8.55 -13.63
CA THR A 72 -24.78 -9.12 -12.53
C THR A 72 -23.89 -9.97 -11.62
N PHE A 73 -24.32 -10.15 -10.36
CA PHE A 73 -23.55 -10.94 -9.39
C PHE A 73 -23.28 -12.37 -9.87
N THR A 74 -24.25 -13.01 -10.54
CA THR A 74 -24.11 -14.38 -11.06
C THR A 74 -23.07 -14.46 -12.18
N GLN A 75 -23.04 -13.47 -13.07
CA GLN A 75 -22.01 -13.35 -14.11
C GLN A 75 -20.62 -13.08 -13.50
N ALA A 76 -20.54 -12.18 -12.52
CA ALA A 76 -19.30 -11.87 -11.80
C ALA A 76 -18.74 -13.10 -11.07
N ALA A 77 -19.60 -13.91 -10.42
CA ALA A 77 -19.21 -15.15 -9.76
C ALA A 77 -18.68 -16.20 -10.77
N LYS A 78 -19.32 -16.34 -11.93
CA LYS A 78 -18.81 -17.19 -13.02
C LYS A 78 -17.44 -16.72 -13.52
N GLN A 79 -17.24 -15.41 -13.68
CA GLN A 79 -15.95 -14.84 -14.07
C GLN A 79 -14.87 -15.04 -12.99
N TRP A 80 -15.23 -15.00 -11.70
CA TRP A 80 -14.30 -15.29 -10.61
C TRP A 80 -13.74 -16.71 -10.70
N GLY A 81 -14.58 -17.70 -11.01
CA GLY A 81 -14.14 -19.08 -11.24
C GLY A 81 -13.10 -19.16 -12.37
N LYS A 82 -13.36 -18.49 -13.50
CA LYS A 82 -12.42 -18.41 -14.62
C LYS A 82 -11.11 -17.71 -14.23
N TYR A 83 -11.20 -16.60 -13.49
CA TYR A 83 -10.05 -15.85 -12.99
C TYR A 83 -9.16 -16.70 -12.07
N LYS A 84 -9.75 -17.41 -11.09
CA LYS A 84 -8.99 -18.29 -10.21
C LYS A 84 -8.40 -19.49 -10.96
N ALA A 85 -9.10 -20.03 -11.96
CA ALA A 85 -8.55 -21.08 -12.83
C ALA A 85 -7.31 -20.59 -13.60
N LEU A 86 -7.34 -19.37 -14.15
CA LEU A 86 -6.19 -18.75 -14.82
C LEU A 86 -5.03 -18.48 -13.87
N GLN A 87 -5.31 -17.94 -12.69
CA GLN A 87 -4.32 -17.76 -11.61
C GLN A 87 -3.66 -19.10 -11.25
N ASN A 88 -4.44 -20.17 -11.11
CA ASN A 88 -3.92 -21.50 -10.80
C ASN A 88 -3.11 -22.09 -11.97
N LYS A 89 -3.51 -21.85 -13.24
CA LYS A 89 -2.72 -22.21 -14.41
C LYS A 89 -1.36 -21.51 -14.42
N ASN A 90 -1.32 -20.21 -14.09
CA ASN A 90 -0.07 -19.45 -14.02
C ASN A 90 0.81 -19.83 -12.81
N LYS A 91 0.20 -20.27 -11.70
CA LYS A 91 0.92 -20.80 -10.53
C LYS A 91 1.56 -22.16 -10.79
N ARG A 92 1.00 -22.96 -11.71
CA ARG A 92 1.64 -24.21 -12.14
C ARG A 92 2.93 -23.85 -12.86
N ARG A 93 4.05 -23.98 -12.15
CA ARG A 93 5.37 -23.87 -12.74
C ARG A 93 5.42 -24.86 -13.91
N PRO A 94 5.87 -24.46 -15.11
CA PRO A 94 6.06 -25.40 -16.21
C PRO A 94 6.94 -26.55 -15.72
N SER A 95 6.62 -27.78 -16.14
CA SER A 95 7.40 -28.97 -15.77
C SER A 95 8.87 -28.77 -16.12
N ALA A 96 9.78 -29.46 -15.42
CA ALA A 96 11.21 -29.37 -15.71
C ALA A 96 11.52 -29.65 -17.20
N TYR A 97 10.77 -30.56 -17.81
CA TYR A 97 10.78 -30.82 -19.24
C TYR A 97 10.37 -29.59 -20.05
N ASN A 98 9.20 -28.99 -19.80
CA ASN A 98 8.73 -27.83 -20.54
C ASN A 98 9.67 -26.62 -20.39
N GLN A 99 10.23 -26.42 -19.20
CA GLN A 99 11.25 -25.39 -18.96
C GLN A 99 12.52 -25.66 -19.79
N PHE A 100 12.99 -26.90 -19.78
CA PHE A 100 14.17 -27.30 -20.54
C PHE A 100 13.96 -27.14 -22.05
N ILE A 101 12.85 -27.67 -22.59
CA ILE A 101 12.52 -27.55 -24.01
C ILE A 101 12.41 -26.08 -24.41
N GLY A 102 11.66 -25.27 -23.65
CA GLY A 102 11.57 -23.83 -23.91
C GLY A 102 12.93 -23.12 -23.87
N SER A 103 13.84 -23.54 -23.00
CA SER A 103 15.21 -22.99 -22.97
C SER A 103 16.02 -23.36 -24.21
N GLN A 104 15.90 -24.58 -24.72
CA GLN A 104 16.63 -25.03 -25.91
C GLN A 104 16.07 -24.38 -27.19
N MET A 105 14.75 -24.20 -27.27
CA MET A 105 14.12 -23.50 -28.39
C MET A 105 14.53 -22.02 -28.44
N ARG A 106 14.69 -21.35 -27.30
CA ARG A 106 15.26 -19.98 -27.25
C ARG A 106 16.71 -19.90 -27.71
N LEU A 107 17.43 -21.02 -27.69
CA LEU A 107 18.79 -21.14 -28.25
C LEU A 107 18.77 -21.49 -29.75
N GLY A 108 17.61 -21.46 -30.42
CA GLY A 108 17.46 -21.75 -31.85
C GLY A 108 17.38 -23.22 -32.21
N LYS A 109 17.29 -24.14 -31.23
CA LYS A 109 17.18 -25.58 -31.51
C LYS A 109 15.76 -25.96 -31.90
N THR A 110 15.62 -26.92 -32.81
CA THR A 110 14.30 -27.48 -33.16
C THR A 110 13.72 -28.27 -31.99
N PHE A 111 12.40 -28.44 -31.96
CA PHE A 111 11.74 -29.20 -30.90
C PHE A 111 12.28 -30.63 -30.79
N LEU A 112 12.49 -31.33 -31.91
CA LEU A 112 13.06 -32.68 -31.95
C LEU A 112 14.47 -32.73 -31.34
N GLN A 113 15.34 -31.76 -31.67
CA GLN A 113 16.66 -31.63 -31.08
C GLN A 113 16.59 -31.38 -29.56
N ALA A 114 15.68 -30.53 -29.12
CA ALA A 114 15.47 -30.25 -27.69
C ALA A 114 15.00 -31.51 -26.94
N VAL A 115 14.11 -32.31 -27.53
CA VAL A 115 13.66 -33.59 -26.96
C VAL A 115 14.79 -34.61 -26.89
N ALA A 116 15.60 -34.73 -27.95
CA ALA A 116 16.77 -35.60 -27.95
C ALA A 116 17.77 -35.20 -26.84
N LEU A 117 18.05 -33.90 -26.70
CA LEU A 117 18.91 -33.38 -25.63
C LEU A 117 18.32 -33.61 -24.24
N TRP A 118 17.00 -33.54 -24.07
CA TRP A 118 16.35 -33.88 -22.82
C TRP A 118 16.53 -35.37 -22.48
N LYS A 119 16.33 -36.27 -23.45
CA LYS A 119 16.58 -37.71 -23.27
C LYS A 119 18.03 -37.99 -22.88
N LEU A 120 18.98 -37.33 -23.54
CA LEU A 120 20.41 -37.40 -23.21
C LEU A 120 20.74 -36.85 -21.81
N ALA A 121 20.10 -35.74 -21.41
CA ALA A 121 20.24 -35.15 -20.08
C ALA A 121 19.67 -36.06 -18.99
N LYS A 122 18.49 -36.65 -19.22
CA LYS A 122 17.85 -37.61 -18.32
C LYS A 122 18.68 -38.90 -18.18
N ALA A 123 19.34 -39.31 -19.26
CA ALA A 123 20.28 -40.44 -19.27
C ALA A 123 21.65 -40.11 -18.64
N GLY A 124 21.86 -38.88 -18.16
CA GLY A 124 23.13 -38.43 -17.56
C GLY A 124 24.30 -38.30 -18.55
N LYS A 125 24.03 -38.43 -19.86
CA LYS A 125 25.03 -38.35 -20.94
C LYS A 125 25.32 -36.92 -21.38
N LEU A 126 24.47 -35.97 -21.02
CA LEU A 126 24.70 -34.56 -21.30
C LEU A 126 25.75 -34.02 -20.32
N GLY A 127 27.03 -34.16 -20.71
CA GLY A 127 28.25 -33.72 -20.05
C GLY A 127 28.07 -33.30 -18.59
N LYS A 128 28.44 -34.19 -17.65
CA LYS A 128 28.77 -33.78 -16.28
C LYS A 128 29.66 -32.54 -16.42
N LYS A 129 29.17 -31.35 -16.05
CA LYS A 129 29.95 -30.10 -16.14
C LYS A 129 31.30 -30.41 -15.51
N GLY A 130 32.34 -30.48 -16.34
CA GLY A 130 33.67 -30.86 -15.90
C GLY A 130 33.99 -30.06 -14.65
N SER A 131 34.43 -30.73 -13.57
CA SER A 131 34.76 -30.05 -12.32
C SER A 131 35.69 -28.91 -12.67
N THR A 132 35.25 -27.66 -12.47
CA THR A 132 36.08 -26.49 -12.75
C THR A 132 37.40 -26.65 -12.00
N LYS A 133 38.50 -26.98 -12.70
CA LYS A 133 39.83 -27.02 -12.08
C LYS A 133 40.17 -25.60 -11.67
N THR A 134 40.30 -25.37 -10.37
CA THR A 134 40.64 -24.05 -9.85
C THR A 134 42.13 -23.83 -10.09
N ILE A 135 42.49 -23.03 -11.10
CA ILE A 135 43.90 -22.70 -11.37
C ILE A 135 44.33 -21.64 -10.36
N THR A 136 45.09 -22.04 -9.34
CA THR A 136 45.74 -21.11 -8.40
C THR A 136 46.99 -20.52 -9.06
N LYS A 137 46.98 -19.22 -9.36
CA LYS A 137 48.18 -18.47 -9.78
C LYS A 137 48.87 -17.87 -8.56
N THR A 138 50.07 -18.33 -8.23
CA THR A 138 50.93 -17.80 -7.17
C THR A 138 51.64 -16.55 -7.68
N VAL A 139 51.43 -15.40 -7.02
CA VAL A 139 52.14 -14.15 -7.33
C VAL A 139 53.16 -13.90 -6.22
N VAL A 140 54.44 -14.09 -6.50
CA VAL A 140 55.53 -13.81 -5.55
C VAL A 140 55.92 -12.34 -5.68
N ARG A 141 55.72 -11.57 -4.60
CA ARG A 141 56.27 -10.21 -4.49
C ARG A 141 57.51 -10.24 -3.62
N ARG A 142 58.65 -9.86 -4.19
CA ARG A 142 59.92 -9.65 -3.47
C ARG A 142 59.81 -8.33 -2.69
N ILE A 143 59.84 -8.39 -1.36
CA ILE A 143 59.86 -7.20 -0.51
C ILE A 143 61.26 -7.10 0.11
N THR A 144 62.01 -6.09 -0.30
CA THR A 144 63.32 -5.73 0.27
C THR A 144 63.10 -4.91 1.54
N SER A 145 62.91 -5.56 2.69
CA SER A 145 62.85 -4.84 3.97
C SER A 145 64.25 -4.36 4.39
N LYS A 146 64.38 -3.10 4.80
CA LYS A 146 65.63 -2.53 5.33
C LYS A 146 66.03 -3.25 6.64
N PRO A 147 67.31 -3.62 6.84
CA PRO A 147 67.74 -4.36 8.03
C PRO A 147 67.67 -3.50 9.29
N LYS A 148 67.18 -4.08 10.40
CA LYS A 148 67.24 -3.45 11.74
C LYS A 148 68.66 -3.53 12.28
N ILE A 149 69.30 -2.37 12.47
CA ILE A 149 70.60 -2.26 13.15
C ILE A 149 70.32 -2.25 14.66
N LYS A 150 70.83 -3.25 15.38
CA LYS A 150 70.84 -3.27 16.84
C LYS A 150 72.16 -2.68 17.33
N TYR A 151 72.12 -1.53 17.99
CA TYR A 151 73.28 -1.00 18.70
C TYR A 151 73.38 -1.66 20.07
N ARG A 152 74.58 -2.16 20.41
CA ARG A 152 74.90 -2.69 21.73
C ARG A 152 75.47 -1.53 22.54
N THR A 153 74.71 -0.95 23.46
CA THR A 153 75.28 -0.03 24.45
C THR A 153 76.05 -0.86 25.47
N ARG A 154 77.36 -0.63 25.54
CA ARG A 154 78.28 -1.31 26.46
C ARG A 154 78.65 -0.33 27.57
N THR A 155 78.00 -0.42 28.72
CA THR A 155 78.54 0.14 29.97
C THR A 155 79.50 -0.87 30.56
N LYS A 156 80.78 -0.53 30.66
CA LYS A 156 81.71 -1.20 31.59
C LYS A 156 82.67 -0.19 32.21
N THR A 157 82.63 -0.22 33.53
CA THR A 157 83.69 0.00 34.51
C THR A 157 85.12 -0.25 34.01
N LYS A 158 86.02 0.59 34.53
CA LYS A 158 87.47 0.67 34.28
C LYS A 158 88.17 -0.69 34.38
N THR A 159 88.84 -1.10 33.30
CA THR A 159 90.19 -1.71 33.32
C THR A 159 90.78 -1.78 31.90
N VAL A 160 91.95 -1.14 31.76
CA VAL A 160 93.12 -1.36 30.90
C VAL A 160 93.01 -2.32 29.69
N VAL A 161 93.17 -1.72 28.49
CA VAL A 161 93.93 -2.15 27.29
C VAL A 161 93.56 -3.46 26.57
N ARG A 162 92.88 -3.33 25.41
CA ARG A 162 93.44 -3.61 24.05
C ARG A 162 92.37 -3.40 22.97
N ARG A 163 92.73 -2.63 21.94
CA ARG A 163 91.94 -2.40 20.72
C ARG A 163 91.76 -3.72 19.95
N ILE A 164 90.52 -4.10 19.66
CA ILE A 164 90.20 -4.98 18.52
C ILE A 164 89.09 -4.29 17.71
N LYS A 165 89.50 -3.68 16.58
CA LYS A 165 88.60 -3.13 15.56
C LYS A 165 88.05 -4.30 14.74
N SER A 166 86.87 -4.80 15.06
CA SER A 166 86.10 -5.61 14.11
C SER A 166 84.76 -4.93 13.81
N LYS A 167 84.56 -4.55 12.55
CA LYS A 167 83.28 -3.99 12.07
C LYS A 167 82.25 -5.12 12.02
N PRO A 168 81.02 -4.92 12.53
CA PRO A 168 79.99 -5.97 12.49
C PRO A 168 79.57 -6.29 11.05
N LYS A 169 79.60 -7.57 10.66
CA LYS A 169 79.07 -8.06 9.37
C LYS A 169 77.54 -8.02 9.39
N ILE A 170 76.94 -7.21 8.51
CA ILE A 170 75.50 -7.13 8.31
C ILE A 170 75.06 -8.36 7.49
N LYS A 171 74.18 -9.21 8.05
CA LYS A 171 73.56 -10.33 7.33
C LYS A 171 72.15 -9.94 6.88
N TYR A 172 71.88 -10.00 5.58
CA TYR A 172 70.54 -9.82 5.02
C TYR A 172 69.75 -11.13 5.09
N ARG A 173 68.55 -11.09 5.66
CA ARG A 173 67.58 -12.22 5.60
C ARG A 173 66.46 -11.85 4.64
N THR A 174 66.33 -12.62 3.56
CA THR A 174 65.17 -12.58 2.67
C THR A 174 64.03 -13.39 3.28
N ARG A 175 62.87 -12.76 3.52
CA ARG A 175 61.66 -13.44 4.00
C ARG A 175 60.62 -13.46 2.88
N THR A 176 60.36 -14.63 2.33
CA THR A 176 59.30 -14.85 1.33
C THR A 176 57.94 -14.90 2.04
N GLN A 177 57.02 -14.00 1.69
CA GLN A 177 55.63 -14.08 2.18
C GLN A 177 54.73 -14.67 1.09
N THR A 178 54.21 -15.88 1.31
CA THR A 178 53.16 -16.48 0.50
C THR A 178 51.81 -15.89 0.93
N LYS A 179 51.23 -15.01 0.11
CA LYS A 179 49.83 -14.58 0.27
C LYS A 179 48.93 -15.43 -0.60
N TYR A 180 48.16 -16.32 0.02
CA TYR A 180 47.07 -17.04 -0.65
C TYR A 180 45.95 -16.04 -0.97
N LYS A 181 45.73 -15.74 -2.26
CA LYS A 181 44.53 -15.03 -2.70
C LYS A 181 43.42 -16.05 -2.93
N THR A 182 42.60 -16.31 -1.92
CA THR A 182 41.31 -16.99 -2.11
C THR A 182 40.40 -16.08 -2.93
N LYS A 183 40.31 -16.33 -4.24
CA LYS A 183 39.22 -15.77 -5.05
C LYS A 183 37.95 -16.54 -4.70
N TYR A 184 37.14 -15.98 -3.81
CA TYR A 184 35.75 -16.41 -3.68
C TYR A 184 35.05 -16.11 -5.00
N ARG A 185 34.75 -17.15 -5.78
CA ARG A 185 33.75 -17.03 -6.83
C ARG A 185 32.42 -16.85 -6.12
N THR A 186 31.94 -15.62 -6.06
CA THR A 186 30.56 -15.35 -5.68
C THR A 186 29.69 -16.25 -6.56
N LYS A 187 29.01 -17.21 -5.95
CA LYS A 187 27.89 -17.87 -6.61
C LYS A 187 26.93 -16.73 -6.91
N THR A 188 26.80 -16.37 -8.19
CA THR A 188 25.62 -15.69 -8.68
C THR A 188 24.47 -16.65 -8.47
N LYS A 189 23.96 -16.72 -7.24
CA LYS A 189 22.55 -16.92 -7.04
C LYS A 189 21.94 -15.83 -7.90
N THR A 190 21.22 -16.19 -8.95
CA THR A 190 20.12 -15.39 -9.47
C THR A 190 19.11 -15.28 -8.34
N VAL A 191 19.47 -14.49 -7.33
CA VAL A 191 18.52 -13.75 -6.55
C VAL A 191 17.85 -12.90 -7.60
N VAL A 192 16.59 -13.22 -7.90
CA VAL A 192 15.68 -12.23 -8.42
C VAL A 192 15.78 -11.06 -7.45
N LYS A 193 16.64 -10.08 -7.79
CA LYS A 193 16.66 -8.79 -7.14
C LYS A 193 15.28 -8.26 -7.43
N ARG A 194 14.36 -8.44 -6.49
CA ARG A 194 13.30 -7.48 -6.29
C ARG A 194 14.06 -6.19 -6.06
N ILE A 195 14.12 -5.36 -7.10
CA ILE A 195 14.63 -4.02 -7.03
C ILE A 195 13.71 -3.34 -6.02
N LYS A 196 14.09 -3.40 -4.73
CA LYS A 196 13.70 -2.35 -3.80
C LYS A 196 14.52 -1.17 -4.26
N SER A 197 14.02 -0.45 -5.26
CA SER A 197 14.37 0.93 -5.44
C SER A 197 14.04 1.59 -4.11
N LYS A 198 15.07 1.87 -3.31
CA LYS A 198 14.94 2.98 -2.38
C LYS A 198 14.60 4.17 -3.29
N PRO A 199 13.45 4.84 -3.13
CA PRO A 199 13.25 6.09 -3.84
C PRO A 199 14.45 6.96 -3.47
N ALA A 200 15.16 7.45 -4.49
CA ALA A 200 16.13 8.51 -4.27
C ALA A 200 15.42 9.59 -3.44
N PRO A 201 16.04 10.16 -2.40
CA PRO A 201 15.52 11.38 -1.83
C PRO A 201 15.48 12.38 -2.97
N LEU A 202 14.28 12.63 -3.51
CA LEU A 202 14.02 13.77 -4.34
C LEU A 202 14.49 14.95 -3.51
N GLN A 203 15.67 15.48 -3.85
CA GLN A 203 16.02 16.82 -3.46
C GLN A 203 14.94 17.69 -4.08
N ARG A 204 13.92 17.96 -3.27
CA ARG A 204 12.90 18.96 -3.51
C ARG A 204 13.67 20.26 -3.56
N THR A 205 14.16 20.61 -4.75
CA THR A 205 14.40 22.00 -5.07
C THR A 205 13.04 22.66 -4.94
N ARG A 206 12.79 23.21 -3.74
CA ARG A 206 11.68 24.13 -3.50
C ARG A 206 11.99 25.35 -4.36
N ARG A 207 11.65 25.30 -5.65
CA ARG A 207 11.26 26.52 -6.35
C ARG A 207 9.99 26.98 -5.66
N VAL A 208 10.19 27.82 -4.65
CA VAL A 208 9.16 28.70 -4.13
C VAL A 208 8.87 29.66 -5.28
N THR A 209 8.02 29.26 -6.21
CA THR A 209 7.28 30.24 -6.99
C THR A 209 6.38 30.92 -5.96
N ARG A 210 6.79 32.11 -5.55
CA ARG A 210 5.94 33.06 -4.86
C ARG A 210 4.83 33.33 -5.86
N ILE A 211 3.75 32.55 -5.79
CA ILE A 211 2.50 32.87 -6.47
C ILE A 211 2.03 34.11 -5.72
N THR A 212 2.43 35.27 -6.21
CA THR A 212 1.78 36.54 -5.90
C THR A 212 0.33 36.29 -6.26
N ARG A 213 -0.52 36.07 -5.25
CA ARG A 213 -1.97 36.04 -5.46
C ARG A 213 -2.29 37.36 -6.16
N PRO A 214 -2.81 37.36 -7.40
CA PRO A 214 -3.37 38.59 -7.94
C PRO A 214 -4.41 39.05 -6.91
N GLY A 215 -4.30 40.32 -6.49
CA GLY A 215 -5.22 40.90 -5.52
C GLY A 215 -6.63 40.58 -5.98
N PHE A 216 -7.40 39.91 -5.12
CA PHE A 216 -8.80 39.64 -5.39
C PHE A 216 -9.52 40.98 -5.27
N ASP A 217 -9.69 41.65 -6.41
CA ASP A 217 -10.35 42.94 -6.50
C ASP A 217 -11.84 42.73 -6.27
N VAL A 218 -12.29 43.08 -5.06
CA VAL A 218 -13.68 42.92 -4.62
C VAL A 218 -14.64 43.76 -5.49
N SER A 219 -14.13 44.74 -6.23
CA SER A 219 -14.93 45.60 -7.10
C SER A 219 -15.37 44.92 -8.41
N GLU A 220 -14.58 43.98 -8.95
CA GLU A 220 -14.97 43.16 -10.12
C GLU A 220 -16.07 42.15 -9.78
N PHE A 221 -16.07 41.63 -8.55
CA PHE A 221 -17.08 40.67 -8.08
C PHE A 221 -18.45 41.34 -7.85
N LYS A 222 -18.48 42.61 -7.44
CA LYS A 222 -19.74 43.36 -7.32
C LYS A 222 -20.37 43.68 -8.68
N ARG A 223 -19.56 44.02 -9.69
CA ARG A 223 -20.06 44.29 -11.07
C ARG A 223 -20.66 43.06 -11.74
N THR A 224 -20.17 41.86 -11.42
CA THR A 224 -20.70 40.60 -11.98
C THR A 224 -22.02 40.17 -11.32
N ILE A 225 -22.24 40.50 -10.05
CA ILE A 225 -23.51 40.21 -9.35
C ILE A 225 -24.60 41.19 -9.78
N GLU A 226 -24.26 42.47 -9.98
CA GLU A 226 -25.24 43.49 -10.36
C GLU A 226 -25.63 43.46 -11.84
N SER A 227 -24.82 42.86 -12.72
CA SER A 227 -25.11 42.73 -14.15
C SER A 227 -25.85 41.44 -14.53
N SER A 228 -25.95 40.46 -13.64
CA SER A 228 -26.79 39.28 -13.84
C SER A 228 -28.18 39.51 -13.24
N SER A 229 -29.01 40.32 -13.90
CA SER A 229 -30.45 40.31 -13.66
C SER A 229 -31.00 38.96 -14.13
N ILE A 230 -30.96 37.97 -13.24
CA ILE A 230 -31.49 36.62 -13.49
C ILE A 230 -32.94 36.79 -13.93
N SER A 231 -33.22 36.48 -15.19
CA SER A 231 -34.55 36.70 -15.74
C SER A 231 -35.56 35.77 -15.05
N LYS A 232 -36.83 36.17 -14.96
CA LYS A 232 -37.88 35.30 -14.41
C LYS A 232 -37.99 33.97 -15.15
N SER A 233 -37.61 33.93 -16.43
CA SER A 233 -37.45 32.70 -17.23
C SER A 233 -36.31 31.81 -16.72
N ASP A 234 -35.15 32.38 -16.37
CA ASP A 234 -34.03 31.61 -15.82
C ASP A 234 -34.36 31.01 -14.45
N LEU A 235 -35.12 31.74 -13.62
CA LEU A 235 -35.63 31.23 -12.34
C LEU A 235 -36.65 30.09 -12.52
N ARG A 236 -37.52 30.18 -13.54
CA ARG A 236 -38.47 29.10 -13.85
C ARG A 236 -37.76 27.85 -14.39
N ASN A 237 -36.79 28.02 -15.28
CA ASN A 237 -35.96 26.93 -15.80
C ASN A 237 -35.10 26.31 -14.69
N ALA A 238 -34.66 27.09 -13.71
CA ALA A 238 -33.95 26.56 -12.54
C ALA A 238 -34.84 25.72 -11.61
N MET A 239 -36.15 25.99 -11.54
CA MET A 239 -37.08 25.23 -10.70
C MET A 239 -37.52 23.90 -11.33
N ASN A 240 -37.60 23.83 -12.66
CA ASN A 240 -37.91 22.60 -13.40
C ASN A 240 -36.95 22.47 -14.59
N PRO A 241 -35.68 22.11 -14.35
CA PRO A 241 -34.72 21.97 -15.43
C PRO A 241 -35.14 20.81 -16.34
N ASP A 242 -35.03 21.02 -17.65
CA ASP A 242 -35.29 19.96 -18.63
C ASP A 242 -34.35 18.77 -18.37
N ASP A 243 -34.86 17.56 -18.58
CA ASP A 243 -34.10 16.32 -18.39
C ASP A 243 -32.76 16.32 -19.13
N GLU A 244 -32.74 16.96 -20.31
CA GLU A 244 -31.54 17.14 -21.13
C GLU A 244 -30.51 18.06 -20.48
N GLU A 245 -30.95 19.13 -19.82
CA GLU A 245 -30.08 20.07 -19.12
C GLU A 245 -29.49 19.44 -17.86
N ILE A 246 -30.30 18.64 -17.14
CA ILE A 246 -29.82 17.87 -15.98
C ILE A 246 -28.76 16.85 -16.43
N ALA A 247 -29.05 16.09 -17.49
CA ALA A 247 -28.11 15.11 -18.04
C ALA A 247 -26.80 15.77 -18.48
N PHE A 248 -26.89 16.93 -19.16
CA PHE A 248 -25.73 17.72 -19.57
C PHE A 248 -24.88 18.17 -18.37
N LYS A 249 -25.49 18.78 -17.35
CA LYS A 249 -24.79 19.24 -16.13
C LYS A 249 -24.12 18.09 -15.36
N MET A 250 -24.76 16.92 -15.32
CA MET A 250 -24.16 15.72 -14.69
C MET A 250 -22.88 15.30 -15.41
N VAL A 251 -22.90 15.23 -16.74
CA VAL A 251 -21.75 14.85 -17.56
C VAL A 251 -20.65 15.90 -17.47
N GLU A 252 -21.00 17.18 -17.53
CA GLU A 252 -20.07 18.30 -17.42
C GLU A 252 -19.33 18.25 -16.06
N THR A 253 -20.07 18.08 -14.96
CA THR A 253 -19.50 18.03 -13.61
C THR A 253 -18.55 16.83 -13.46
N TYR A 254 -18.94 15.67 -13.97
CA TYR A 254 -18.11 14.47 -13.96
C TYR A 254 -16.78 14.66 -14.70
N PHE A 255 -16.80 15.26 -15.88
CA PHE A 255 -15.55 15.50 -16.63
C PHE A 255 -14.71 16.63 -16.04
N LYS A 256 -15.31 17.67 -15.46
CA LYS A 256 -14.60 18.68 -14.67
C LYS A 256 -13.84 18.04 -13.50
N GLU A 257 -14.44 17.08 -12.80
CA GLU A 257 -13.78 16.35 -11.72
C GLU A 257 -12.64 15.45 -12.22
N ILE A 258 -12.84 14.72 -13.33
CA ILE A 258 -11.79 13.89 -13.94
C ILE A 258 -10.59 14.76 -14.34
N ALA A 259 -10.84 15.91 -14.97
CA ALA A 259 -9.80 16.85 -15.35
C ALA A 259 -9.05 17.36 -14.12
N ARG A 260 -9.76 17.70 -13.04
CA ARG A 260 -9.17 18.13 -11.77
C ARG A 260 -8.31 17.06 -11.11
N LEU A 261 -8.67 15.79 -11.25
CA LEU A 261 -7.91 14.65 -10.72
C LEU A 261 -6.68 14.29 -11.57
N GLY A 262 -6.48 14.93 -12.72
CA GLY A 262 -5.29 14.75 -13.55
C GLY A 262 -5.23 13.40 -14.26
N PHE A 263 -6.38 12.79 -14.53
CA PHE A 263 -6.42 11.57 -15.34
C PHE A 263 -5.99 11.88 -16.79
N LYS A 264 -4.80 11.43 -17.17
CA LYS A 264 -4.21 11.61 -18.51
C LYS A 264 -4.80 10.68 -19.60
N ARG A 265 -5.98 10.10 -19.39
CA ARG A 265 -6.57 9.24 -20.42
C ARG A 265 -7.05 10.12 -21.56
N GLN A 266 -6.73 9.72 -22.79
CA GLN A 266 -7.36 10.31 -23.97
C GLN A 266 -8.83 9.92 -23.92
N LEU A 267 -9.69 10.91 -23.75
CA LEU A 267 -11.13 10.73 -23.79
C LEU A 267 -11.56 10.91 -25.25
N THR A 268 -12.23 9.92 -25.81
CA THR A 268 -12.74 9.99 -27.18
C THR A 268 -14.10 10.68 -27.21
N LEU A 269 -14.45 11.31 -28.34
CA LEU A 269 -15.75 11.98 -28.49
C LEU A 269 -16.91 10.99 -28.28
N ASP A 270 -16.76 9.76 -28.76
CA ASP A 270 -17.76 8.69 -28.60
C ASP A 270 -18.03 8.35 -27.12
N GLU A 271 -17.00 8.39 -26.26
CA GLU A 271 -17.17 8.15 -24.83
C GLU A 271 -17.96 9.27 -24.15
N ILE A 272 -17.80 10.53 -24.60
CA ILE A 272 -18.58 11.66 -24.11
C ILE A 272 -20.04 11.53 -24.53
N ILE A 273 -20.28 11.22 -25.80
CA ILE A 273 -21.62 11.05 -26.36
C ILE A 273 -22.35 9.89 -25.65
N ASN A 274 -21.67 8.76 -25.46
CA ASN A 274 -22.23 7.62 -24.73
C ASN A 274 -22.52 7.95 -23.26
N ALA A 275 -21.66 8.71 -22.59
CA ALA A 275 -21.89 9.16 -21.22
C ALA A 275 -23.13 10.07 -21.12
N TYR A 276 -23.33 10.95 -22.11
CA TYR A 276 -24.51 11.81 -22.21
C TYR A 276 -25.80 11.01 -22.40
N PHE A 277 -25.86 10.10 -23.38
CA PHE A 277 -27.05 9.27 -23.58
C PHE A 277 -27.35 8.37 -22.38
N TYR A 278 -26.32 7.87 -21.69
CA TYR A 278 -26.50 7.14 -20.45
C TYR A 278 -27.08 8.01 -19.33
N ALA A 279 -26.57 9.23 -19.14
CA ALA A 279 -27.11 10.17 -18.15
C ALA A 279 -28.56 10.53 -18.46
N LEU A 280 -28.88 10.82 -19.72
CA LEU A 280 -30.22 11.15 -20.17
C LEU A 280 -31.21 10.00 -19.94
N ALA A 281 -30.85 8.79 -20.34
CA ALA A 281 -31.67 7.60 -20.12
C ALA A 281 -31.92 7.35 -18.63
N ARG A 282 -30.95 7.67 -17.77
CA ARG A 282 -31.07 7.53 -16.32
C ARG A 282 -31.96 8.58 -15.69
N VAL A 283 -31.91 9.83 -16.14
CA VAL A 283 -32.81 10.91 -15.67
C VAL A 283 -34.25 10.56 -16.05
N LYS A 284 -34.49 10.16 -17.30
CA LYS A 284 -35.82 9.74 -17.78
C LYS A 284 -36.39 8.55 -17.02
N ARG A 285 -35.56 7.56 -16.65
CA ARG A 285 -36.00 6.41 -15.83
C ARG A 285 -36.37 6.78 -14.40
N LYS A 286 -35.66 7.73 -13.77
CA LYS A 286 -36.00 8.17 -12.42
C LYS A 286 -37.40 8.78 -12.34
N GLY A 287 -37.79 9.56 -13.35
CA GLY A 287 -39.16 10.08 -13.43
C GLY A 287 -40.21 8.96 -13.46
N ILE A 288 -39.94 7.87 -14.18
CA ILE A 288 -40.83 6.70 -14.26
C ILE A 288 -40.87 5.94 -12.92
N GLU A 289 -39.70 5.69 -12.31
CA GLU A 289 -39.60 4.99 -11.01
C GLU A 289 -40.31 5.76 -9.89
N GLU A 290 -40.20 7.10 -9.86
CA GLU A 290 -40.89 7.93 -8.87
C GLU A 290 -42.42 7.91 -9.04
N VAL A 291 -42.90 7.88 -10.28
CA VAL A 291 -44.34 7.76 -10.59
C VAL A 291 -44.88 6.38 -10.22
N GLU A 292 -44.17 5.31 -10.56
CA GLU A 292 -44.56 3.94 -10.20
C GLU A 292 -44.60 3.73 -8.68
N VAL A 293 -43.63 4.28 -7.95
CA VAL A 293 -43.60 4.24 -6.48
C VAL A 293 -44.76 5.05 -5.88
N MET A 294 -45.06 6.24 -6.39
CA MET A 294 -46.22 7.02 -5.93
C MET A 294 -47.55 6.30 -6.19
N GLN A 295 -47.67 5.60 -7.32
CA GLN A 295 -48.87 4.84 -7.66
C GLN A 295 -49.02 3.62 -6.74
N ALA A 296 -47.94 2.89 -6.47
CA ALA A 296 -47.93 1.78 -5.53
C ALA A 296 -48.27 2.22 -4.09
N VAL A 297 -47.83 3.40 -3.65
CA VAL A 297 -48.19 3.97 -2.35
C VAL A 297 -49.69 4.32 -2.29
N LYS A 298 -50.25 4.95 -3.33
CA LYS A 298 -51.69 5.26 -3.40
C LYS A 298 -52.58 4.01 -3.39
N GLU A 299 -52.14 2.93 -4.03
CA GLU A 299 -52.84 1.65 -4.02
C GLU A 299 -52.77 0.96 -2.65
N ALA A 300 -51.68 1.12 -1.93
CA ALA A 300 -51.53 0.61 -0.56
C ALA A 300 -52.39 1.37 0.45
N GLU A 301 -52.59 2.68 0.29
CA GLU A 301 -53.44 3.50 1.17
C GLU A 301 -54.96 3.28 0.95
N ARG A 302 -55.36 2.70 -0.19
CA ARG A 302 -56.76 2.39 -0.49
C ARG A 302 -57.21 1.02 0.04
N LYS A 303 -56.29 0.19 0.52
CA LYS A 303 -56.57 -1.11 1.14
C LYS A 303 -56.57 -0.99 2.66
#